data_AF-A0A4Z0EJ56-F1
#
_entry.id   AF-A0A4Z0EJ56-F1
#
_cell.length_a   1.000
_cell.length_b   1.000
_cell.length_c   1.000
_cell.angle_alpha   90.00
_cell.angle_beta   90.00
_cell.angle_gamma   90.00
#
_symmetry.space_group_name_H-M   'P 1'
#
loop_
_entity.id
_entity.type
_entity.pdbx_description
1 polymer ?
#
loop_
_entity_poly.entity_id
_entity_poly.type
_entity_poly.pdbx_seq_one_letter_code
_entity_poly.pdbx_strand_id
1 'polypeptide(L)'
;MPWLYWLAQLLLLLGGGVFLWHLRQVLGEAEQLSPFAYALTGLILSLGCFLFSVVFDYCSELNYGLWAATCLLPFYVPLLFAQAYARLLAIPDEVRQEWYYSPQRPSLSLDHSNAFRLLIVGVELERQPGAPHSRLKAKARIAPDMLFGDWFQSFLNDYNHNFPEAPIYTGPLNGQPCAWRFYVARRGWLRRRRPIDTALTVARNQLSERSTIVATRQPFS
;
A
#
# COMPACT_ATOMS: atom_id res chain seq x y z
N MET A 1 17.89 38.90 -11.40
CA MET A 1 18.31 38.48 -10.04
C MET A 1 17.47 37.28 -9.62
N PRO A 2 18.07 36.14 -9.22
CA PRO A 2 17.35 34.88 -8.96
C PRO A 2 16.35 34.96 -7.80
N TRP A 3 16.50 35.90 -6.87
CA TRP A 3 15.59 36.13 -5.75
C TRP A 3 14.15 36.47 -6.17
N LEU A 4 13.98 37.22 -7.26
CA LEU A 4 12.65 37.62 -7.74
C LEU A 4 11.84 36.42 -8.21
N TYR A 5 12.52 35.43 -8.81
CA TYR A 5 11.91 34.18 -9.28
C TYR A 5 11.43 33.34 -8.09
N TRP A 6 12.24 33.18 -7.05
CA TRP A 6 11.84 32.47 -5.83
C TRP A 6 10.70 33.15 -5.09
N LEU A 7 10.71 34.49 -5.04
CA LEU A 7 9.61 35.26 -4.46
C LEU A 7 8.31 35.09 -5.26
N ALA A 8 8.38 35.14 -6.59
CA ALA A 8 7.24 34.88 -7.46
C ALA A 8 6.67 33.47 -7.24
N GLN A 9 7.53 32.45 -7.16
CA GLN A 9 7.12 31.08 -6.86
C GLN A 9 6.38 30.95 -5.52
N LEU A 10 6.86 31.62 -4.47
CA LEU A 10 6.22 31.60 -3.15
C LEU A 10 4.86 32.30 -3.19
N LEU A 11 4.76 33.47 -3.84
CA LEU A 11 3.49 34.17 -4.00
C LEU A 11 2.48 33.35 -4.81
N LEU A 12 2.93 32.68 -5.87
CA LEU A 12 2.08 31.82 -6.71
C LEU A 12 1.64 30.55 -5.98
N LEU A 13 2.46 30.00 -5.09
CA LEU A 13 2.06 28.90 -4.21
C LEU A 13 0.92 29.33 -3.27
N LEU A 14 1.04 30.50 -2.63
CA LEU A 14 -0.02 31.08 -1.80
C LEU A 14 -1.28 31.38 -2.63
N GLY A 15 -1.10 31.93 -3.83
CA GLY A 15 -2.17 32.18 -4.80
C GLY A 15 -2.91 30.89 -5.19
N GLY A 16 -2.19 29.78 -5.38
CA GLY A 16 -2.78 28.47 -5.64
C GLY A 16 -3.63 27.96 -4.46
N GLY A 17 -3.22 28.26 -3.23
CA GLY A 17 -4.00 27.95 -2.02
C GLY A 17 -5.30 28.76 -1.95
N VAL A 18 -5.24 30.06 -2.25
CA VAL A 18 -6.41 30.94 -2.33
C VAL A 18 -7.35 30.50 -3.47
N PHE A 19 -6.79 30.14 -4.62
CA PHE A 19 -7.55 29.62 -5.75
C PHE A 19 -8.29 28.33 -5.38
N LEU A 20 -7.63 27.37 -4.73
CA LEU A 20 -8.28 26.16 -4.24
C LEU A 20 -9.42 26.47 -3.26
N TRP A 21 -9.21 27.43 -2.35
CA TRP A 21 -10.25 27.87 -1.43
C TRP A 21 -11.46 28.48 -2.15
N HIS A 22 -11.24 29.28 -3.19
CA HIS A 22 -12.32 29.79 -4.04
C HIS A 22 -13.02 28.68 -4.83
N LEU A 23 -12.24 27.75 -5.39
CA LEU A 23 -12.77 26.60 -6.14
C LEU A 23 -13.69 25.77 -5.24
N ARG A 24 -13.30 25.55 -3.98
CA ARG A 24 -14.10 24.90 -2.95
C ARG A 24 -15.42 25.61 -2.70
N GLN A 25 -15.41 26.95 -2.65
CA GLN A 25 -16.63 27.74 -2.43
C GLN A 25 -17.59 27.72 -3.61
N VAL A 26 -17.06 27.73 -4.84
CA VAL A 26 -17.88 27.82 -6.06
C VAL A 26 -18.41 26.45 -6.51
N LEU A 27 -17.55 25.43 -6.55
CA LEU A 27 -17.93 24.09 -7.00
C LEU A 27 -18.39 23.17 -5.86
N GLY A 28 -18.03 23.49 -4.62
CA GLY A 28 -18.28 22.61 -3.48
C GLY A 28 -17.22 21.50 -3.33
N GLU A 29 -17.21 20.88 -2.15
CA GLU A 29 -16.21 19.89 -1.74
C GLU A 29 -16.11 18.67 -2.66
N ALA A 30 -17.23 18.24 -3.25
CA ALA A 30 -17.31 17.04 -4.07
C ALA A 30 -16.74 17.25 -5.49
N GLU A 31 -16.92 18.44 -6.06
CA GLU A 31 -16.54 18.76 -7.44
C GLU A 31 -15.17 19.44 -7.56
N GLN A 32 -14.62 19.99 -6.47
CA GLN A 32 -13.31 20.68 -6.50
C GLN A 32 -12.13 19.78 -6.90
N LEU A 33 -12.28 18.46 -6.75
CA LEU A 33 -11.28 17.44 -7.11
C LEU A 33 -11.69 16.64 -8.35
N SER A 34 -12.70 17.09 -9.10
CA SER A 34 -13.18 16.41 -10.30
C SER A 34 -12.25 16.67 -11.49
N PRO A 35 -12.29 15.82 -12.54
CA PRO A 35 -11.51 16.04 -13.77
C PRO A 35 -11.74 17.42 -14.40
N PHE A 36 -12.93 18.00 -14.20
CA PHE A 36 -13.26 19.34 -14.67
C PHE A 36 -12.42 20.43 -13.98
N ALA A 37 -12.28 20.36 -12.65
CA ALA A 37 -11.44 21.28 -11.89
C ALA A 37 -9.97 21.27 -12.38
N TYR A 38 -9.46 20.08 -12.73
CA TYR A 38 -8.13 19.94 -13.31
C TYR A 38 -8.00 20.55 -14.69
N ALA A 39 -8.98 20.32 -15.57
CA ALA A 39 -9.00 20.90 -16.90
C ALA A 39 -9.05 22.43 -16.84
N LEU A 40 -9.90 22.99 -15.96
CA LEU A 40 -10.00 24.43 -15.74
C LEU A 40 -8.68 25.02 -15.23
N THR A 41 -8.07 24.39 -14.21
CA THR A 41 -6.80 24.86 -13.65
C THR A 41 -5.67 24.77 -14.68
N GLY A 42 -5.63 23.70 -15.48
CA GLY A 42 -4.67 23.53 -16.57
C GLY A 42 -4.83 24.58 -17.67
N LEU A 43 -6.07 24.95 -18.00
CA LEU A 43 -6.36 26.02 -18.97
C LEU A 43 -5.89 27.39 -18.44
N ILE A 44 -6.18 27.70 -17.17
CA ILE A 44 -5.74 28.94 -16.52
C ILE A 44 -4.22 29.03 -16.50
N LEU A 45 -3.53 27.94 -16.16
CA LEU A 45 -2.06 27.88 -16.16
C LEU A 45 -1.47 28.02 -17.57
N SER A 46 -2.09 27.40 -18.57
CA SER A 46 -1.61 27.50 -19.95
C SER A 46 -1.75 28.93 -20.48
N LEU A 47 -2.89 29.57 -20.21
CA LEU A 47 -3.11 30.98 -20.54
C LEU A 47 -2.15 31.90 -19.78
N GLY A 48 -1.96 31.65 -18.48
CA GLY A 48 -1.02 32.38 -17.64
C GLY A 48 0.42 32.26 -18.12
N CYS A 49 0.85 31.06 -18.52
CA CYS A 49 2.18 30.80 -19.08
C CYS A 49 2.39 31.57 -20.39
N PHE A 50 1.40 31.54 -21.29
CA PHE A 50 1.46 32.29 -22.54
C PHE A 50 1.56 33.80 -22.30
N LEU A 51 0.65 34.36 -21.50
CA LEU A 51 0.63 35.80 -21.19
C LEU A 51 1.89 36.24 -20.47
N PHE A 52 2.35 35.47 -19.49
CA PHE A 52 3.59 35.75 -18.77
C PHE A 52 4.78 35.77 -19.72
N SER A 53 4.89 34.79 -20.63
CA SER A 53 6.00 34.71 -21.58
C SER A 53 6.03 35.92 -22.51
N VAL A 54 4.88 36.32 -23.07
CA VAL A 54 4.77 37.50 -23.94
C VAL A 54 5.14 38.79 -23.21
N VAL A 55 4.61 38.99 -21.99
CA VAL A 55 4.92 40.18 -21.18
C VAL A 55 6.40 40.19 -20.78
N PHE A 56 6.96 39.03 -20.41
CA PHE A 56 8.35 38.91 -20.03
C PHE A 56 9.30 39.24 -21.18
N ASP A 57 9.07 38.67 -22.36
CA ASP A 57 9.88 38.93 -23.56
C ASP A 57 9.71 40.37 -24.07
N TYR A 58 8.56 41.02 -23.82
CA TYR A 58 8.37 42.43 -24.13
C TYR A 58 9.09 43.37 -23.15
N CYS A 59 9.09 43.05 -21.87
CA CYS A 59 9.67 43.89 -20.81
C CYS A 59 11.15 43.60 -20.55
N SER A 60 11.68 42.47 -21.01
CA SER A 60 13.04 42.03 -20.72
C SER A 60 13.83 41.86 -22.01
N GLU A 61 15.09 42.28 -22.02
CA GLU A 61 16.03 42.01 -23.13
C GLU A 61 16.42 40.51 -23.24
N LEU A 62 15.86 39.68 -22.37
CA LEU A 62 16.20 38.29 -22.18
C LEU A 62 15.12 37.42 -22.85
N ASN A 63 15.45 36.85 -24.00
CA ASN A 63 14.55 36.01 -24.81
C ASN A 63 14.35 34.59 -24.23
N TYR A 64 14.04 34.48 -22.93
CA TYR A 64 13.75 33.20 -22.26
C TYR A 64 12.40 33.16 -21.52
N GLY A 65 11.41 33.97 -21.94
CA GLY A 65 10.09 34.08 -21.29
C GLY A 65 9.42 32.74 -20.93
N LEU A 66 9.51 31.74 -21.82
CA LEU A 66 9.00 30.39 -21.54
C LEU A 66 9.69 29.70 -20.34
N TRP A 67 11.01 29.86 -20.21
CA TRP A 67 11.74 29.34 -19.05
C TRP A 67 11.40 30.12 -17.78
N ALA A 68 11.23 31.43 -17.89
CA ALA A 68 10.81 32.26 -16.76
C ALA A 68 9.39 31.90 -16.28
N ALA A 69 8.49 31.53 -17.19
CA ALA A 69 7.11 31.13 -16.89
C ALA A 69 7.00 29.87 -16.03
N THR A 70 8.08 29.07 -15.88
CA THR A 70 8.13 27.94 -14.94
C THR A 70 7.90 28.36 -13.48
N CYS A 71 8.02 29.65 -13.16
CA CYS A 71 7.65 30.18 -11.84
C CYS A 71 6.16 29.99 -11.50
N LEU A 72 5.31 29.70 -12.49
CA LEU A 72 3.88 29.42 -12.33
C LEU A 72 3.59 28.00 -11.81
N LEU A 73 4.54 27.06 -11.91
CA LEU A 73 4.32 25.66 -11.50
C LEU A 73 3.85 25.48 -10.03
N PRO A 74 4.37 26.23 -9.04
CA PRO A 74 3.92 26.13 -7.65
C PRO A 74 2.43 26.45 -7.44
N PHE A 75 1.80 27.20 -8.34
CA PHE A 75 0.36 27.48 -8.27
C PHE A 75 -0.49 26.19 -8.34
N TYR A 76 -0.01 25.16 -9.02
CA TYR A 76 -0.73 23.88 -9.17
C TYR A 76 -0.58 22.95 -7.95
N VAL A 77 0.44 23.17 -7.13
CA VAL A 77 0.82 22.27 -6.03
C VAL A 77 -0.30 22.08 -4.99
N PRO A 78 -1.03 23.12 -4.54
CA PRO A 78 -2.10 22.96 -3.56
C PRO A 78 -3.22 22.02 -4.02
N LEU A 79 -3.59 22.07 -5.32
CA LEU A 79 -4.61 21.20 -5.90
C LEU A 79 -4.16 19.73 -5.88
N LEU A 80 -2.92 19.46 -6.33
CA LEU A 80 -2.34 18.13 -6.29
C LEU A 80 -2.22 17.58 -4.86
N PHE A 81 -1.81 18.44 -3.92
CA PHE A 81 -1.69 18.08 -2.52
C PHE A 81 -3.05 17.70 -1.92
N ALA A 82 -4.10 18.51 -2.16
CA ALA A 82 -5.45 18.23 -1.68
C ALA A 82 -5.99 16.88 -2.21
N GLN A 83 -5.74 16.56 -3.48
CA GLN A 83 -6.11 15.27 -4.05
C GLN A 83 -5.35 14.10 -3.45
N ALA A 84 -4.03 14.24 -3.31
CA ALA A 84 -3.19 13.20 -2.72
C ALA A 84 -3.62 12.93 -1.28
N TYR A 85 -3.90 13.98 -0.52
CA TYR A 85 -4.41 13.91 0.84
C TYR A 85 -5.81 13.27 0.90
N ALA A 86 -6.74 13.66 0.04
CA ALA A 86 -8.06 13.05 -0.03
C ALA A 86 -8.00 11.57 -0.38
N ARG A 87 -7.12 11.17 -1.31
CA ARG A 87 -6.90 9.76 -1.64
C ARG A 87 -6.25 8.98 -0.50
N LEU A 88 -5.36 9.61 0.25
CA LEU A 88 -4.75 9.00 1.43
C LEU A 88 -5.81 8.71 2.50
N LEU A 89 -6.72 9.65 2.75
CA LEU A 89 -7.83 9.47 3.70
C LEU A 89 -8.92 8.51 3.20
N ALA A 90 -9.10 8.40 1.88
CA ALA A 90 -10.08 7.50 1.28
C ALA A 90 -9.64 6.02 1.28
N ILE A 91 -8.38 5.73 1.61
CA ILE A 91 -7.95 4.35 1.86
C ILE A 91 -8.68 3.89 3.12
N PRO A 92 -9.63 2.93 3.02
CA PRO A 92 -10.28 2.41 4.20
C PRO A 92 -9.20 1.85 5.14
N ASP A 93 -9.36 2.02 6.45
CA ASP A 93 -8.62 1.21 7.41
C ASP A 93 -8.94 -0.24 7.05
N GLU A 94 -7.96 -0.91 6.42
CA GLU A 94 -8.05 -2.30 6.04
C GLU A 94 -8.41 -3.03 7.34
N VAL A 95 -9.66 -3.49 7.49
CA VAL A 95 -10.08 -4.41 8.54
C VAL A 95 -9.27 -5.66 8.27
N ARG A 96 -8.05 -5.63 8.80
CA ARG A 96 -6.97 -6.53 8.45
C ARG A 96 -7.29 -7.79 9.21
N GLN A 97 -8.02 -8.70 8.56
CA GLN A 97 -8.56 -9.90 9.19
C GLN A 97 -7.45 -10.58 10.00
N GLU A 98 -7.55 -10.44 11.31
CA GLU A 98 -6.62 -11.03 12.24
C GLU A 98 -6.98 -12.50 12.34
N TRP A 99 -6.05 -13.34 11.89
CA TRP A 99 -6.29 -14.77 11.89
C TRP A 99 -5.85 -15.37 13.21
N TYR A 100 -6.73 -16.12 13.85
CA TYR A 100 -6.47 -16.77 15.12
C TYR A 100 -6.41 -18.29 14.93
N TYR A 101 -5.44 -18.92 15.59
CA TYR A 101 -5.39 -20.37 15.68
C TYR A 101 -6.58 -20.86 16.51
N SER A 102 -7.38 -21.79 15.95
CA SER A 102 -8.50 -22.39 16.65
C SER A 102 -8.35 -23.91 16.70
N PRO A 103 -8.19 -24.53 17.88
CA PRO A 103 -8.06 -25.99 17.98
C PRO A 103 -9.31 -26.73 17.51
N GLN A 104 -10.46 -26.06 17.43
CA GLN A 104 -11.73 -26.63 16.98
C GLN A 104 -11.89 -26.65 15.46
N ARG A 105 -11.04 -25.94 14.71
CA ARG A 105 -11.15 -25.90 13.25
C ARG A 105 -10.64 -27.24 12.67
N PRO A 106 -11.44 -27.90 11.79
CA PRO A 106 -11.08 -29.20 11.25
C PRO A 106 -9.78 -29.14 10.47
N SER A 107 -8.90 -30.12 10.71
CA SER A 107 -7.70 -30.34 9.89
C SER A 107 -8.14 -30.84 8.52
N LEU A 108 -7.84 -30.08 7.48
CA LEU A 108 -8.09 -30.53 6.10
C LEU A 108 -6.99 -31.51 5.71
N SER A 109 -7.37 -32.75 5.41
CA SER A 109 -6.54 -33.69 4.65
C SER A 109 -6.56 -33.29 3.18
N LEU A 110 -5.39 -33.22 2.54
CA LEU A 110 -5.29 -33.03 1.09
C LEU A 110 -5.98 -34.21 0.40
N ASP A 111 -7.22 -34.03 -0.02
CA ASP A 111 -7.98 -35.08 -0.70
C ASP A 111 -7.33 -35.41 -2.05
N HIS A 112 -7.37 -36.68 -2.45
CA HIS A 112 -6.59 -37.20 -3.59
C HIS A 112 -6.93 -36.51 -4.93
N SER A 113 -8.10 -35.88 -5.03
CA SER A 113 -8.55 -35.11 -6.19
C SER A 113 -7.77 -33.80 -6.42
N ASN A 114 -7.25 -33.18 -5.36
CA ASN A 114 -6.52 -31.89 -5.41
C ASN A 114 -4.99 -32.04 -5.57
N ALA A 115 -4.49 -33.27 -5.61
CA ALA A 115 -3.06 -33.56 -5.68
C ALA A 115 -2.38 -33.05 -6.97
N PHE A 116 -3.14 -32.87 -8.07
CA PHE A 116 -2.59 -32.58 -9.39
C PHE A 116 -2.18 -31.10 -9.61
N ARG A 117 -2.47 -30.18 -8.68
CA ARG A 117 -2.14 -28.75 -8.82
C ARG A 117 -1.50 -28.14 -7.58
N LEU A 118 -0.69 -28.89 -6.85
CA LEU A 118 -0.03 -28.40 -5.63
C LEU A 118 1.07 -27.38 -5.97
N LEU A 119 0.99 -26.20 -5.36
CA LEU A 119 2.05 -25.19 -5.38
C LEU A 119 3.01 -25.44 -4.23
N ILE A 120 4.31 -25.19 -4.45
CA ILE A 120 5.31 -25.18 -3.36
C ILE A 120 5.55 -23.73 -2.96
N VAL A 121 5.22 -23.38 -1.72
CA VAL A 121 5.43 -22.04 -1.17
C VAL A 121 6.47 -22.07 -0.05
N GLY A 122 7.25 -20.99 0.07
CA GLY A 122 8.12 -20.78 1.22
C GLY A 122 7.32 -20.13 2.35
N VAL A 123 7.46 -20.61 3.58
CA VAL A 123 6.87 -20.03 4.78
C VAL A 123 7.98 -19.59 5.71
N GLU A 124 8.00 -18.31 6.07
CA GLU A 124 8.90 -17.73 7.05
C GLU A 124 8.12 -17.29 8.27
N LEU A 125 8.46 -17.81 9.46
CA LEU A 125 7.81 -17.46 10.72
C LEU A 125 8.77 -17.60 11.89
N GLU A 126 8.44 -17.03 13.05
CA GLU A 126 9.21 -17.21 14.28
C GLU A 126 8.57 -18.32 15.12
N ARG A 127 9.35 -19.32 15.56
CA ARG A 127 8.81 -20.41 16.39
C ARG A 127 8.27 -19.85 17.70
N GLN A 128 9.07 -19.01 18.36
CA GLN A 128 8.73 -18.33 19.59
C GLN A 128 8.41 -16.86 19.34
N PRO A 129 7.38 -16.32 20.01
CA PRO A 129 6.98 -14.92 19.85
C PRO A 129 8.05 -14.00 20.43
N GLY A 130 8.48 -12.99 19.66
CA GLY A 130 9.48 -12.02 20.09
C GLY A 130 10.92 -12.54 20.11
N ALA A 131 11.17 -13.75 19.59
CA ALA A 131 12.49 -14.35 19.51
C ALA A 131 12.98 -14.37 18.05
N PRO A 132 13.67 -13.32 17.56
CA PRO A 132 14.12 -13.22 16.17
C PRO A 132 15.12 -14.32 15.77
N HIS A 133 15.80 -14.93 16.74
CA HIS A 133 16.69 -16.08 16.54
C HIS A 133 15.94 -17.38 16.24
N SER A 134 14.63 -17.43 16.47
CA SER A 134 13.78 -18.61 16.25
C SER A 134 13.12 -18.64 14.86
N ARG A 135 13.64 -17.87 13.90
CA ARG A 135 13.12 -17.80 12.53
C ARG A 135 13.25 -19.15 11.82
N LEU A 136 12.10 -19.72 11.50
CA LEU A 136 11.93 -20.91 10.69
C LEU A 136 11.67 -20.52 9.23
N LYS A 137 12.34 -21.20 8.30
CA LYS A 137 12.02 -21.18 6.88
C LYS A 137 11.64 -22.59 6.45
N ALA A 138 10.37 -22.81 6.15
CA ALA A 138 9.85 -24.09 5.69
C ALA A 138 9.37 -24.00 4.25
N LYS A 139 9.39 -25.12 3.53
CA LYS A 139 8.69 -25.25 2.24
C LYS A 139 7.47 -26.11 2.47
N ALA A 140 6.32 -25.66 2.00
CA ALA A 140 5.05 -26.35 2.19
C ALA A 140 4.30 -26.46 0.87
N ARG A 141 3.54 -27.55 0.72
CA ARG A 141 2.65 -27.77 -0.42
C ARG A 141 1.28 -27.20 -0.11
N ILE A 142 0.68 -26.53 -1.08
CA ILE A 142 -0.61 -25.86 -0.94
C ILE A 142 -1.44 -26.01 -2.20
N ALA A 143 -2.73 -26.33 -2.05
CA ALA A 143 -3.66 -26.43 -3.17
C ALA A 143 -4.26 -25.02 -3.50
N PRO A 144 -4.35 -24.60 -4.78
CA PRO A 144 -4.83 -23.28 -5.18
C PRO A 144 -6.28 -22.96 -4.78
N ASP A 145 -7.12 -23.98 -4.70
CA ASP A 145 -8.54 -23.93 -4.36
C ASP A 145 -8.80 -23.92 -2.84
N MET A 146 -7.79 -24.24 -2.03
CA MET A 146 -7.88 -24.26 -0.58
C MET A 146 -7.94 -22.84 0.00
N LEU A 147 -8.71 -22.66 1.08
CA LEU A 147 -8.68 -21.44 1.89
C LEU A 147 -7.33 -21.30 2.59
N PHE A 148 -6.73 -20.11 2.52
CA PHE A 148 -5.40 -19.88 3.07
C PHE A 148 -5.35 -20.12 4.58
N GLY A 149 -6.36 -19.63 5.33
CA GLY A 149 -6.42 -19.78 6.78
C GLY A 149 -6.49 -21.24 7.22
N ASP A 150 -7.16 -22.10 6.47
CA ASP A 150 -7.33 -23.51 6.83
C ASP A 150 -6.07 -24.30 6.50
N TRP A 151 -5.48 -24.02 5.34
CA TRP A 151 -4.17 -24.56 4.99
C TRP A 151 -3.10 -24.20 6.03
N PHE A 152 -3.05 -22.94 6.48
CA PHE A 152 -2.04 -22.51 7.43
C PHE A 152 -2.19 -23.22 8.78
N GLN A 153 -3.42 -23.52 9.20
CA GLN A 153 -3.66 -24.31 10.39
C GLN A 153 -3.17 -25.76 10.24
N SER A 154 -3.50 -26.42 9.13
CA SER A 154 -2.98 -27.77 8.85
C SER A 154 -1.46 -27.77 8.82
N PHE A 155 -0.85 -26.77 8.18
CA PHE A 155 0.61 -26.61 8.15
C PHE A 155 1.23 -26.50 9.55
N LEU A 156 0.64 -25.72 10.46
CA LEU A 156 1.11 -25.61 11.84
C LEU A 156 1.00 -26.95 12.59
N ASN A 157 -0.14 -27.63 12.44
CA ASN A 157 -0.39 -28.92 13.09
C ASN A 157 0.57 -29.99 12.58
N ASP A 158 0.73 -30.11 11.25
CA ASP A 158 1.65 -31.05 10.61
C ASP A 158 3.10 -30.78 11.01
N TYR A 159 3.51 -29.51 11.07
CA TYR A 159 4.86 -29.16 11.51
C TYR A 159 5.09 -29.57 12.98
N ASN A 160 4.16 -29.23 13.88
CA ASN A 160 4.28 -29.54 15.30
C ASN A 160 4.23 -31.05 15.57
N HIS A 161 3.48 -31.82 14.78
CA HIS A 161 3.47 -33.27 14.85
C HIS A 161 4.79 -33.89 14.41
N ASN A 162 5.37 -33.40 13.29
CA ASN A 162 6.63 -33.90 12.76
C ASN A 162 7.87 -33.44 13.54
N PHE A 163 7.79 -32.30 14.23
CA PHE A 163 8.90 -31.70 14.99
C PHE A 163 8.49 -31.36 16.44
N PRO A 164 8.18 -32.36 17.27
CA PRO A 164 7.71 -32.14 18.64
C PRO A 164 8.77 -31.50 19.56
N GLU A 165 10.06 -31.66 19.25
CA GLU A 165 11.18 -31.09 20.03
C GLU A 165 11.34 -29.57 19.84
N ALA A 166 10.84 -29.03 18.72
CA ALA A 166 10.97 -27.62 18.37
C ALA A 166 9.66 -27.06 17.79
N PRO A 167 8.55 -27.07 18.57
CA PRO A 167 7.24 -26.72 18.07
C PRO A 167 7.11 -25.23 17.79
N ILE A 168 6.23 -24.90 16.86
CA ILE A 168 5.75 -23.54 16.63
C ILE A 168 4.71 -23.24 17.72
N TYR A 169 4.95 -22.18 18.48
CA TYR A 169 4.03 -21.76 19.54
C TYR A 169 2.71 -21.26 18.97
N THR A 170 1.60 -21.93 19.30
CA THR A 170 0.23 -21.59 18.88
C THR A 170 -0.67 -21.15 20.05
N GLY A 171 -0.13 -21.11 21.27
CA GLY A 171 -0.87 -20.74 22.47
C GLY A 171 -1.14 -19.24 22.62
N PRO A 172 -1.93 -18.86 23.65
CA PRO A 172 -2.19 -17.46 23.98
C PRO A 172 -0.95 -16.79 24.59
N LEU A 173 -0.63 -15.55 24.16
CA LEU A 173 0.38 -14.72 24.81
C LEU A 173 -0.28 -13.90 25.91
N ASN A 174 0.25 -13.97 27.13
CA ASN A 174 -0.25 -13.17 28.27
C ASN A 174 -1.77 -13.30 28.49
N GLY A 175 -2.33 -14.49 28.24
CA GLY A 175 -3.76 -14.75 28.38
C GLY A 175 -4.64 -14.28 27.21
N GLN A 176 -4.07 -13.72 26.15
CA GLN A 176 -4.81 -13.28 24.96
C GLN A 176 -4.47 -14.11 23.72
N PRO A 177 -5.45 -14.33 22.81
CA PRO A 177 -5.23 -15.09 21.59
C PRO A 177 -4.24 -14.35 20.67
N CYS A 178 -3.26 -15.07 20.13
CA CYS A 178 -2.27 -14.49 19.23
C CYS A 178 -2.86 -14.31 17.83
N ALA A 179 -2.98 -13.05 17.37
CA ALA A 179 -3.32 -12.73 15.99
C ALA A 179 -2.11 -12.98 15.07
N TRP A 180 -2.36 -13.65 13.94
CA TRP A 180 -1.39 -13.82 12.87
C TRP A 180 -1.69 -12.86 11.72
N ARG A 181 -0.62 -12.30 11.16
CA ARG A 181 -0.64 -11.49 9.94
C ARG A 181 0.26 -12.10 8.90
N PHE A 182 -0.23 -12.08 7.66
CA PHE A 182 0.40 -12.74 6.54
C PHE A 182 0.65 -11.77 5.41
N TYR A 183 1.84 -11.83 4.84
CA TYR A 183 2.17 -11.08 3.63
C TYR A 183 3.11 -11.86 2.73
N VAL A 184 2.98 -11.65 1.43
CA VAL A 184 3.95 -12.15 0.44
C VAL A 184 5.15 -11.22 0.41
N ALA A 185 6.32 -11.75 0.75
CA ALA A 185 7.59 -11.08 0.52
C ALA A 185 7.97 -11.22 -0.96
N ARG A 186 7.84 -10.14 -1.74
CA ARG A 186 8.42 -10.09 -3.09
C ARG A 186 9.92 -9.82 -3.02
N ARG A 187 10.67 -10.55 -3.84
CA ARG A 187 12.10 -10.36 -4.05
C ARG A 187 12.28 -9.22 -5.07
N GLY A 188 12.86 -8.10 -4.67
CA GLY A 188 13.09 -6.93 -5.54
C GLY A 188 13.46 -5.68 -4.73
N TRP A 189 13.88 -4.62 -5.44
CA TRP A 189 14.28 -3.35 -4.83
C TRP A 189 13.11 -2.64 -4.13
N LEU A 190 11.91 -2.69 -4.71
CA LEU A 190 10.68 -2.32 -4.00
C LEU A 190 10.19 -3.53 -3.19
N ARG A 191 10.54 -3.55 -1.91
CA ARG A 191 10.04 -4.50 -0.89
C ARG A 191 8.54 -4.30 -0.60
N ARG A 192 7.69 -4.30 -1.63
CA ARG A 192 6.24 -4.24 -1.47
C ARG A 192 5.77 -5.53 -0.81
N ARG A 193 5.21 -5.40 0.39
CA ARG A 193 4.51 -6.47 1.11
C ARG A 193 3.07 -6.48 0.61
N ARG A 194 2.64 -7.58 -0.01
CA ARG A 194 1.23 -7.77 -0.37
C ARG A 194 0.55 -8.52 0.78
N PRO A 195 -0.48 -7.95 1.43
CA PRO A 195 -1.22 -8.68 2.46
C PRO A 195 -1.88 -9.92 1.85
N ILE A 196 -2.08 -10.94 2.67
CA ILE A 196 -2.81 -12.16 2.32
C ILE A 196 -4.11 -12.16 3.13
N ASP A 197 -5.22 -12.35 2.44
CA ASP A 197 -6.53 -12.50 3.05
C ASP A 197 -6.76 -13.97 3.42
N THR A 198 -7.00 -14.24 4.70
CA THR A 198 -7.15 -15.62 5.19
C THR A 198 -8.48 -16.27 4.84
N ALA A 199 -9.51 -15.46 4.53
CA ALA A 199 -10.82 -15.94 4.10
C ALA A 199 -10.90 -16.22 2.59
N LEU A 200 -9.83 -15.88 1.84
CA LEU A 200 -9.74 -16.17 0.41
C LEU A 200 -8.92 -17.42 0.11
N THR A 201 -9.21 -18.02 -1.04
CA THR A 201 -8.42 -19.14 -1.55
C THR A 201 -7.02 -18.69 -1.98
N VAL A 202 -6.12 -19.65 -2.09
CA VAL A 202 -4.72 -19.45 -2.47
C VAL A 202 -4.58 -18.84 -3.87
N ALA A 203 -5.44 -19.28 -4.79
CA ALA A 203 -5.54 -18.72 -6.14
C ALA A 203 -6.02 -17.26 -6.13
N ARG A 204 -7.04 -16.93 -5.31
CA ARG A 204 -7.52 -15.55 -5.18
C ARG A 204 -6.51 -14.62 -4.50
N ASN A 205 -5.71 -15.16 -3.58
CA ASN A 205 -4.56 -14.49 -3.00
C ASN A 205 -3.37 -14.35 -3.97
N GLN A 206 -3.49 -14.84 -5.22
CA GLN A 206 -2.46 -14.77 -6.27
C GLN A 206 -1.10 -15.32 -5.81
N LEU A 207 -1.12 -16.43 -5.07
CA LEU A 207 0.09 -17.14 -4.64
C LEU A 207 0.62 -18.01 -5.80
N SER A 208 1.95 -18.16 -5.87
CA SER A 208 2.65 -18.91 -6.92
C SER A 208 3.79 -19.77 -6.35
N GLU A 209 4.31 -20.72 -7.14
CA GLU A 209 5.35 -21.73 -6.76
C GLU A 209 6.70 -21.19 -6.24
N ARG A 210 6.86 -19.87 -6.15
CA ARG A 210 8.06 -19.20 -5.60
C ARG A 210 7.73 -18.10 -4.62
N SER A 211 6.47 -17.99 -4.22
CA SER A 211 6.04 -17.01 -3.23
C SER A 211 6.60 -17.37 -1.86
N THR A 212 7.16 -16.36 -1.19
CA THR A 212 7.58 -16.48 0.22
C THR A 212 6.54 -15.78 1.08
N ILE A 213 5.77 -16.56 1.81
CA ILE A 213 4.79 -16.11 2.80
C ILE A 213 5.54 -15.84 4.09
N VAL A 214 5.40 -14.62 4.60
CA VAL A 214 5.91 -14.27 5.92
C VAL A 214 4.72 -14.17 6.87
N ALA A 215 4.77 -14.96 7.93
CA ALA A 215 3.77 -15.00 8.97
C ALA A 215 4.35 -14.37 10.25
N THR A 216 3.73 -13.27 10.68
CA THR A 216 4.14 -12.52 11.87
C THR A 216 3.02 -12.55 12.90
N ARG A 217 3.36 -12.80 14.16
CA ARG A 217 2.42 -12.69 15.28
C ARG A 217 2.39 -11.25 15.77
N GLN A 218 1.21 -10.78 16.13
CA GLN A 218 1.04 -9.50 16.82
C GLN A 218 0.51 -9.78 18.23
N PRO A 219 1.19 -9.31 19.28
CA PRO A 219 0.52 -9.19 20.57
C PRO A 219 -0.63 -8.18 20.39
N PHE A 220 -1.78 -8.48 20.99
CA PHE A 220 -2.88 -7.52 21.06
C PHE A 220 -2.36 -6.29 21.83
N SER A 221 -2.48 -5.10 21.24
CA SER A 221 -2.06 -3.82 21.83
C SER A 221 -3.24 -3.13 22.50
#